data_AF-A0A1F5QCT3-F1
#
_entry.id   AF-A0A1F5QCT3-F1
#
_cell.length_a   1.000
_cell.length_b   1.000
_cell.length_c   1.000
_cell.angle_alpha   90.00
_cell.angle_beta   90.00
_cell.angle_gamma   90.00
#
_symmetry.space_group_name_H-M   'P 1'
#
loop_
_entity.id
_entity.type
_entity.pdbx_description
1 polymer ?
#
loop_
_entity_poly.entity_id
_entity_poly.type
_entity_poly.pdbx_seq_one_letter_code
_entity_poly.pdbx_strand_id
1 'polypeptide(L)'
;MFYRLLKSRLGIVVGILLLMAIIFYLAKETYKKRQIDQVIAGLEDEIAAAEGRNKEILELISYYKTTEYKERQARSLLGLQKEGEFAVALPQSQSAKPSETAGANADNRANYQKWWDYFFGAR
;
A
#
# COMPACT_ATOMS: atom_id res chain seq x y z
N MET A 1 -41.64 48.93 40.99
CA MET A 1 -41.15 49.87 39.95
C MET A 1 -40.65 49.13 38.70
N PHE A 2 -39.88 48.04 38.85
CA PHE A 2 -39.34 47.22 37.75
C PHE A 2 -40.38 46.69 36.72
N TYR A 3 -41.53 46.21 37.20
CA TYR A 3 -42.59 45.67 36.32
C TYR A 3 -43.23 46.70 35.38
N ARG A 4 -43.16 48.01 35.69
CA ARG A 4 -43.64 49.08 34.78
C ARG A 4 -42.66 49.31 33.62
N LEU A 5 -41.37 49.11 33.84
CA LEU A 5 -40.34 49.23 32.80
C LEU A 5 -40.38 48.04 31.84
N LEU A 6 -40.60 46.82 32.35
CA LEU A 6 -40.77 45.61 31.51
C LEU A 6 -42.05 45.62 30.66
N LYS A 7 -43.11 46.31 31.09
CA LYS A 7 -44.40 46.39 30.35
C LYS A 7 -44.41 47.49 29.29
N SER A 8 -43.40 48.35 29.25
CA SER A 8 -43.23 49.38 28.23
C SER A 8 -42.71 48.76 26.93
N ARG A 9 -43.19 49.23 25.78
CA ARG A 9 -42.72 48.79 24.45
C ARG A 9 -41.18 48.87 24.34
N LEU A 10 -40.55 49.83 25.01
CA LEU A 10 -39.09 50.00 25.08
C LEU A 10 -38.39 48.88 25.87
N GLY A 11 -38.94 48.46 27.01
CA GLY A 11 -38.34 47.39 27.82
C GLY A 11 -38.35 46.04 27.11
N ILE A 12 -39.40 45.77 26.34
CA ILE A 12 -39.51 44.57 25.49
C ILE A 12 -38.45 44.60 24.38
N VAL A 13 -38.27 45.73 23.69
CA VAL A 13 -37.26 45.87 22.62
C VAL A 13 -35.84 45.68 23.15
N VAL A 14 -35.52 46.30 24.29
CA VAL A 14 -34.20 46.14 24.95
C VAL A 14 -33.99 44.68 25.39
N GLY A 15 -35.04 44.05 25.94
CA GLY A 15 -34.99 42.64 26.31
C GLY A 15 -34.73 41.72 25.12
N ILE A 16 -35.40 41.94 23.98
CA ILE A 16 -35.19 41.18 22.74
C ILE A 16 -33.76 41.40 22.21
N LEU A 17 -33.25 42.62 22.25
CA LEU A 17 -31.87 42.92 21.83
C LEU A 17 -30.83 42.19 22.68
N LEU A 18 -31.01 42.18 24.00
CA LEU A 18 -30.14 41.43 24.91
C LEU A 18 -30.21 39.92 24.64
N LEU A 19 -31.42 39.40 24.41
CA LEU A 19 -31.62 37.98 24.11
C LEU A 19 -30.95 37.61 22.77
N MET A 20 -31.09 38.43 21.73
CA MET A 20 -30.38 38.24 20.46
C MET A 20 -28.86 38.31 20.64
N ALA A 21 -28.34 39.23 21.45
CA ALA A 21 -26.91 39.32 21.72
C ALA A 21 -26.40 38.03 22.39
N ILE A 22 -27.10 37.51 23.40
CA ILE A 22 -26.74 36.25 24.07
C ILE A 22 -26.75 35.09 23.08
N ILE A 23 -27.80 34.95 22.26
CA ILE A 23 -27.89 33.90 21.23
C ILE A 23 -26.71 34.01 20.25
N PHE A 24 -26.38 35.22 19.80
CA PHE A 24 -25.28 35.45 18.86
C PHE A 24 -23.93 35.04 19.46
N TYR A 25 -23.65 35.41 20.71
CA TYR A 25 -22.43 35.02 21.40
C TYR A 25 -22.33 33.50 21.59
N LEU A 26 -23.41 32.85 22.03
CA LEU A 26 -23.45 31.39 22.18
C LEU A 26 -23.26 30.67 20.84
N ALA A 27 -23.92 31.14 19.78
CA ALA A 27 -23.80 30.55 18.46
C ALA A 27 -22.36 30.64 17.94
N LYS A 28 -21.72 31.82 18.10
CA LYS A 28 -20.33 32.04 17.72
C LYS A 28 -19.37 31.12 18.47
N GLU A 29 -19.56 30.97 19.78
CA GLU A 29 -18.71 30.11 20.60
C GLU A 29 -18.86 28.63 20.24
N THR A 30 -20.10 28.19 20.04
CA THR A 30 -20.40 26.80 19.63
C THR A 30 -19.80 26.48 18.26
N TYR A 31 -19.84 27.44 17.32
CA TYR A 31 -19.22 27.27 16.00
C TYR A 31 -17.70 27.14 16.10
N LYS A 32 -17.04 28.02 16.88
CA LYS A 32 -15.60 27.95 17.12
C LYS A 32 -15.18 26.64 17.76
N LYS A 33 -15.93 26.18 18.76
CA LYS A 33 -15.65 24.92 19.43
C LYS A 33 -15.63 23.75 18.43
N ARG A 34 -16.64 23.65 17.57
CA ARG A 34 -16.69 22.61 16.52
C ARG A 34 -15.48 22.66 15.59
N GLN A 35 -15.04 23.85 15.20
CA GLN A 35 -13.86 24.00 14.35
C GLN A 35 -12.59 23.51 15.06
N ILE A 36 -12.44 23.83 16.35
CA ILE A 36 -11.32 23.36 17.16
C ILE A 36 -11.36 21.83 17.32
N ASP A 37 -12.54 21.26 17.62
CA ASP A 37 -12.71 19.81 17.76
C ASP A 37 -12.34 19.06 16.47
N GLN A 38 -12.67 19.63 15.29
CA GLN A 38 -12.25 19.06 14.00
C GLN A 38 -10.74 19.10 13.78
N VAL A 39 -10.08 20.20 14.20
CA VAL A 39 -8.63 20.31 14.13
C VAL A 39 -7.96 19.31 15.06
N ILE A 40 -8.49 19.13 16.28
CA ILE A 40 -7.99 18.13 17.23
C ILE A 40 -8.11 16.73 16.63
N ALA A 41 -9.29 16.36 16.11
CA ALA A 41 -9.49 15.06 15.48
C ALA A 41 -8.51 14.81 14.31
N GLY A 42 -8.28 15.82 13.46
CA GLY A 42 -7.30 15.72 12.37
C GLY A 42 -5.87 15.54 12.87
N LEU A 43 -5.47 16.24 13.94
CA LEU A 43 -4.15 16.07 14.55
C LEU A 43 -3.98 14.69 15.19
N GLU A 44 -5.03 14.16 15.84
CA GLU A 44 -5.03 12.80 16.39
C GLU A 44 -4.88 11.74 15.30
N ASP A 45 -5.58 11.90 14.17
CA ASP A 45 -5.44 11.01 13.01
C ASP A 45 -4.01 11.07 12.41
N GLU A 46 -3.41 12.26 12.32
CA GLU A 46 -2.03 12.42 11.85
C GLU A 46 -1.02 11.74 12.78
N ILE A 47 -1.21 11.85 14.09
CA ILE A 47 -0.39 11.16 15.10
C ILE A 47 -0.51 9.65 14.93
N ALA A 48 -1.73 9.12 14.87
CA ALA A 48 -1.97 7.69 14.69
C ALA A 48 -1.33 7.15 13.41
N ALA A 49 -1.43 7.89 12.29
CA ALA A 49 -0.79 7.53 11.04
C ALA A 49 0.75 7.57 11.12
N ALA A 50 1.32 8.55 11.82
CA ALA A 50 2.76 8.65 12.04
C ALA A 50 3.29 7.50 12.92
N GLU A 51 2.59 7.16 13.99
CA GLU A 51 2.92 6.03 14.86
C GLU A 51 2.85 4.69 14.11
N GLY A 52 1.80 4.50 13.29
CA GLY A 52 1.66 3.32 12.43
C GLY A 52 2.84 3.15 11.47
N ARG A 53 3.23 4.23 10.77
CA ARG A 53 4.40 4.23 9.88
C ARG A 53 5.70 3.95 10.63
N ASN A 54 5.87 4.53 11.82
CA ASN A 54 7.06 4.29 12.63
C ASN A 54 7.16 2.80 13.03
N LYS A 55 6.05 2.20 13.46
CA LYS A 55 6.00 0.78 13.78
C LYS A 55 6.36 -0.10 12.58
N GLU A 56 5.79 0.16 11.40
CA GLU A 56 6.11 -0.57 10.16
C GLU A 56 7.61 -0.48 9.82
N ILE A 57 8.19 0.72 9.91
CA ILE A 57 9.62 0.94 9.67
C ILE A 57 10.47 0.14 10.66
N LEU A 58 10.10 0.12 11.95
CA LEU A 58 10.81 -0.65 12.97
C LEU A 58 10.71 -2.15 12.71
N GLU A 59 9.55 -2.64 12.26
CA GLU A 59 9.37 -4.04 11.87
C GLU A 59 10.26 -4.40 10.67
N LEU A 60 10.32 -3.55 9.64
CA LEU A 60 11.24 -3.73 8.51
C LEU A 60 12.71 -3.73 8.93
N ILE A 61 13.11 -2.81 9.82
CA ILE A 61 14.47 -2.77 10.37
C ILE A 61 14.78 -4.08 11.10
N SER A 62 13.83 -4.60 11.88
CA SER A 62 14.00 -5.87 12.59
C SER A 62 14.16 -7.04 11.62
N TYR A 63 13.34 -7.10 10.56
CA TYR A 63 13.42 -8.09 9.49
C TYR A 63 14.78 -8.04 8.79
N TYR A 64 15.28 -6.88 8.43
CA TYR A 64 16.59 -6.75 7.77
C TYR A 64 17.78 -7.11 8.68
N LYS A 65 17.60 -7.03 10.00
CA LYS A 65 18.62 -7.46 10.96
C LYS A 65 18.70 -8.99 11.13
N THR A 66 17.65 -9.72 10.73
CA THR A 66 17.58 -11.18 10.83
C THR A 66 18.73 -11.86 10.08
N THR A 67 19.14 -13.02 10.59
CA THR A 67 20.21 -13.82 9.98
C THR A 67 19.77 -14.36 8.63
N GLU A 68 18.50 -14.74 8.50
CA GLU A 68 17.86 -15.25 7.30
C GLU A 68 17.91 -14.23 6.15
N TYR A 69 17.62 -12.96 6.44
CA TYR A 69 17.72 -11.89 5.44
C TYR A 69 19.17 -11.66 5.02
N LYS A 70 20.11 -11.60 5.97
CA LYS A 70 21.55 -11.46 5.70
C LYS A 70 22.08 -12.61 4.85
N GLU A 71 21.69 -13.85 5.17
CA GLU A 71 22.07 -15.03 4.41
C GLU A 71 21.47 -15.01 3.00
N ARG A 72 20.20 -14.62 2.84
CA ARG A 72 19.58 -14.48 1.51
C ARG A 72 20.33 -13.46 0.66
N GLN A 73 20.67 -12.31 1.24
CA GLN A 73 21.46 -11.28 0.57
C GLN A 73 22.88 -11.76 0.24
N ALA A 74 23.54 -12.49 1.15
CA ALA A 74 24.85 -13.09 0.90
C ALA A 74 24.82 -14.10 -0.25
N ARG A 75 23.81 -14.98 -0.31
CA ARG A 75 23.60 -15.90 -1.44
C ARG A 75 23.41 -15.15 -2.76
N SER A 76 22.57 -14.10 -2.75
CA SER A 76 22.23 -13.35 -3.96
C SER A 76 23.37 -12.46 -4.48
N LEU A 77 24.11 -11.80 -3.58
CA LEU A 77 25.11 -10.80 -3.95
C LEU A 77 26.52 -11.38 -4.10
N LEU A 78 26.87 -12.34 -3.24
CA LEU A 78 28.22 -12.89 -3.17
C LEU A 78 28.29 -14.31 -3.74
N GLY A 79 27.16 -14.86 -4.20
CA GLY A 79 27.09 -16.26 -4.63
C GLY A 79 27.46 -17.25 -3.52
N LEU A 80 27.45 -16.80 -2.25
CA LEU A 80 27.85 -17.62 -1.12
C LEU A 80 26.84 -18.75 -0.92
N GLN A 81 27.32 -19.94 -0.58
CA GLN A 81 26.52 -21.13 -0.46
C GLN A 81 26.86 -21.81 0.87
N LYS A 82 25.87 -22.33 1.60
CA LYS A 82 26.15 -23.09 2.84
C LYS A 82 26.81 -24.42 2.50
N GLU A 83 27.59 -24.97 3.43
CA GLU A 83 28.17 -26.31 3.26
C GLU A 83 27.04 -27.33 3.06
N GLY A 84 27.04 -28.01 1.90
CA GLY A 84 26.01 -28.99 1.51
C GLY A 84 24.96 -28.51 0.50
N GLU A 85 24.94 -27.22 0.11
CA GLU A 85 24.09 -26.72 -0.98
C GLU A 85 24.85 -26.83 -2.33
N PHE A 86 24.17 -27.26 -3.43
CA PHE A 86 24.75 -27.36 -4.79
C PHE A 86 24.24 -26.24 -5.70
N ALA A 87 25.11 -25.38 -6.24
CA ALA A 87 24.76 -24.39 -7.26
C ALA A 87 24.73 -25.04 -8.64
N VAL A 88 23.53 -25.12 -9.25
CA VAL A 88 23.38 -25.60 -10.63
C VAL A 88 23.44 -24.41 -11.58
N ALA A 89 24.55 -24.26 -12.30
CA ALA A 89 24.64 -23.34 -13.42
C ALA A 89 23.85 -23.94 -14.59
N LEU A 90 22.61 -23.49 -14.79
CA LEU A 90 21.87 -23.80 -16.01
C LEU A 90 22.60 -23.13 -17.18
N PRO A 91 22.97 -23.85 -18.25
CA PRO A 91 23.46 -23.19 -19.45
C PRO A 91 22.37 -22.20 -19.87
N GLN A 92 22.72 -20.91 -20.01
CA GLN A 92 21.85 -19.98 -20.71
C GLN A 92 21.48 -20.68 -22.01
N SER A 93 20.18 -20.93 -22.24
CA SER A 93 19.75 -21.38 -23.55
C SER A 93 20.27 -20.32 -24.50
N GLN A 94 21.33 -20.64 -25.24
CA GLN A 94 21.70 -19.88 -26.40
C GLN A 94 20.41 -19.85 -27.20
N SER A 95 19.73 -18.70 -27.24
CA SER A 95 18.70 -18.43 -28.22
C SER A 95 19.30 -18.93 -29.52
N ALA A 96 18.73 -20.02 -30.03
CA ALA A 96 19.34 -20.86 -31.03
C ALA A 96 19.80 -19.97 -32.17
N LYS A 97 21.12 -19.75 -32.28
CA LYS A 97 21.70 -19.27 -33.52
C LYS A 97 21.45 -20.41 -34.51
N PRO A 98 20.81 -20.17 -35.66
CA PRO A 98 20.65 -21.20 -36.66
C PRO A 98 22.06 -21.58 -37.10
N SER A 99 22.52 -22.75 -36.68
CA SER A 99 23.74 -23.34 -37.19
C SER A 99 23.40 -23.84 -38.59
N GLU A 100 23.59 -22.97 -39.58
CA GLU A 100 23.73 -23.41 -40.96
C GLU A 100 24.97 -24.30 -41.00
N THR A 101 24.76 -25.62 -41.00
CA THR A 101 25.40 -26.61 -41.88
C THR A 101 25.00 -28.00 -41.41
N ALA A 102 24.12 -28.65 -42.15
CA ALA A 102 24.25 -30.06 -42.56
C ALA A 102 23.02 -30.45 -43.38
N GLY A 103 23.22 -30.71 -44.66
CA GLY A 103 22.20 -31.32 -45.50
C GLY A 103 21.77 -32.66 -44.93
N ALA A 104 20.51 -32.73 -44.52
CA ALA A 104 19.76 -33.97 -44.39
C ALA A 104 18.32 -33.60 -44.77
N ASN A 105 17.75 -34.33 -45.72
CA ASN A 105 16.38 -34.12 -46.23
C ASN A 105 15.44 -33.75 -45.08
N ALA A 106 14.90 -32.53 -45.12
CA ALA A 106 13.89 -32.10 -44.18
C ALA A 106 12.63 -32.94 -44.44
N ASP A 107 12.48 -34.02 -43.69
CA ASP A 107 11.29 -34.86 -43.73
C ASP A 107 10.10 -33.99 -43.30
N ASN A 108 9.36 -33.54 -44.32
CA ASN A 108 8.29 -32.55 -44.23
C ASN A 108 6.97 -33.15 -43.75
N ARG A 109 7.00 -34.42 -43.29
CA ARG A 109 5.84 -35.08 -42.68
C ARG A 109 5.48 -34.43 -41.34
N ALA A 110 4.19 -34.26 -41.11
CA ALA A 110 3.68 -33.75 -39.85
C ALA A 110 4.01 -34.70 -38.68
N ASN A 111 4.19 -34.15 -37.48
CA ASN A 111 4.69 -34.91 -36.32
C ASN A 111 3.83 -36.16 -36.02
N TYR A 112 2.52 -36.12 -36.22
CA TYR A 112 1.65 -37.28 -35.98
C TYR A 112 1.95 -38.44 -36.95
N GLN A 113 2.36 -38.16 -38.19
CA GLN A 113 2.73 -39.17 -39.17
C GLN A 113 4.05 -39.84 -38.78
N LYS A 114 5.00 -39.06 -38.26
CA LYS A 114 6.29 -39.59 -37.76
C LYS A 114 6.09 -40.52 -36.57
N TRP A 115 5.21 -40.15 -35.63
CA TRP A 115 4.87 -41.00 -34.49
C TRP A 115 4.14 -42.27 -34.92
N TRP A 116 3.20 -42.16 -35.86
CA TRP A 116 2.49 -43.33 -36.37
C TRP A 116 3.44 -44.33 -37.04
N ASP A 117 4.36 -43.84 -37.87
CA ASP A 117 5.37 -44.65 -38.55
C ASP A 117 6.36 -45.29 -37.55
N TYR A 118 6.73 -44.57 -36.49
CA TYR A 118 7.57 -45.11 -35.43
C TYR A 118 6.91 -46.26 -34.66
N PHE A 119 5.61 -46.16 -34.37
CA PHE A 119 4.90 -47.14 -33.57
C PHE A 119 4.30 -48.29 -34.37
N PHE A 120 3.95 -48.05 -35.65
CA PHE A 120 3.18 -48.99 -36.47
C PHE A 120 3.73 -49.18 -37.88
N GLY A 121 4.83 -48.52 -38.24
CA GLY A 121 5.53 -48.75 -39.51
C GLY A 121 6.12 -50.15 -39.53
N ALA A 122 5.57 -51.02 -40.38
CA ALA A 122 6.15 -52.33 -40.67
C ALA A 122 7.49 -52.13 -41.40
N ARG A 123 8.51 -52.90 -41.02
CA ARG A 123 9.79 -52.97 -41.76
C ARG A 123 9.58 -53.48 -43.18
#